data_AF-A0A1F9IQJ9-F1
#
_entry.id   AF-A0A1F9IQJ9-F1
#
_cell.length_a   1.000
_cell.length_b   1.000
_cell.length_c   1.000
_cell.angle_alpha   90.00
_cell.angle_beta   90.00
_cell.angle_gamma   90.00
#
_symmetry.space_group_name_H-M   'P 1'
#
loop_
_entity.id
_entity.type
_entity.pdbx_description
1 polymer ?
#
loop_
_entity_poly.entity_id
_entity_poly.type
_entity_poly.pdbx_seq_one_letter_code
_entity_poly.pdbx_strand_id
1 'polypeptide(L)'
;MTIIPALDPVRPFSAVIVPPGKKRDRHQVVWTDAWENATWFALSTEASLAYHYYPEPHQRHLMTIGSTQSYNLVGPETELLVQIDIDPRYRAQEVVMGGLILISHSPEDFTHNFFRLRHPMTRQEALEDISRALGTAEHRGLSQTGQQQLLDEISQRQGWMSLSGVLEIFSPAMERIRTHQPQSYTEREHFQWLRDPQQFATVHDLYHRGGVRTYQTDFFDPLAMGEIALRLRNAGHALSTLYFSNLFDMELSSAQVGEALTNLRIVLESLPFQDRARIQWASRMGIPEIRFDHSQRPYVHNRVYQDPLDGYAYLEMPHTLARDWLANGNRSWGLEDYFLTLHRQIQGGGLWMDGKLWIEPAFEVPDSPDVGHELFSLAYHLNNDNVTDARRTLRAFTQPHFPSDESLLPSPRDQERIASFLSQTDTLLDPVERGELRHLVSEIEGERGQPLLENYPHFDPRPRRLRELRQVSHLRIARRLDYDETLHQRSEELRSRRRRAL
;
A
#
# COMPACT_ATOMS: atom_id res chain seq x y z
N MET A 1 60.38 16.75 6.67
CA MET A 1 59.75 16.70 5.33
C MET A 1 59.28 15.27 5.14
N THR A 2 58.00 15.02 5.43
CA THR A 2 57.46 13.66 5.55
C THR A 2 56.48 13.46 4.41
N ILE A 3 56.75 12.42 3.61
CA ILE A 3 56.01 12.04 2.42
C ILE A 3 54.68 11.41 2.86
N ILE A 4 53.57 11.98 2.42
CA ILE A 4 52.22 11.41 2.56
C ILE A 4 52.01 10.45 1.38
N PRO A 5 51.62 9.18 1.59
CA PRO A 5 51.30 8.26 0.50
C PRO A 5 50.01 8.69 -0.21
N ALA A 6 49.99 8.52 -1.53
CA ALA A 6 48.86 8.83 -2.39
C ALA A 6 47.57 8.15 -1.91
N LEU A 7 46.52 8.97 -1.74
CA LEU A 7 45.15 8.49 -1.70
C LEU A 7 44.82 7.92 -3.09
N ASP A 8 44.45 6.64 -3.13
CA ASP A 8 43.78 6.04 -4.27
C ASP A 8 42.55 6.91 -4.64
N PRO A 9 42.31 7.21 -5.92
CA PRO A 9 41.09 7.89 -6.32
C PRO A 9 39.92 6.95 -6.09
N VAL A 10 39.16 7.22 -5.03
CA VAL A 10 37.84 6.68 -4.75
C VAL A 10 37.04 6.65 -6.05
N ARG A 11 36.66 5.45 -6.49
CA ARG A 11 35.81 5.23 -7.66
C ARG A 11 34.50 6.02 -7.51
N PRO A 12 34.04 6.77 -8.52
CA PRO A 12 32.72 7.36 -8.49
C PRO A 12 31.71 6.29 -8.88
N PHE A 13 31.01 5.70 -7.91
CA PHE A 13 29.72 5.08 -8.18
C PHE A 13 28.65 6.10 -7.82
N SER A 14 28.19 6.83 -8.83
CA SER A 14 27.02 7.71 -8.77
C SER A 14 26.06 7.24 -9.86
N ALA A 15 25.17 6.31 -9.53
CA ALA A 15 24.08 5.90 -10.39
C ALA A 15 22.95 6.92 -10.28
N VAL A 16 23.09 8.05 -11.00
CA VAL A 16 22.02 9.04 -11.14
C VAL A 16 21.12 8.61 -12.30
N ILE A 17 19.80 8.51 -12.08
CA ILE A 17 18.85 8.39 -13.19
C ILE A 17 18.30 9.76 -13.56
N VAL A 18 18.63 10.14 -14.80
CA VAL A 18 18.36 11.43 -15.43
C VAL A 18 17.16 11.29 -16.37
N PRO A 19 16.26 12.29 -16.47
CA PRO A 19 15.18 12.29 -17.46
C PRO A 19 15.71 12.16 -18.90
N PRO A 20 15.00 11.47 -19.81
CA PRO A 20 15.46 11.29 -21.18
C PRO A 20 15.56 12.63 -21.94
N GLY A 21 16.61 12.78 -22.76
CA GLY A 21 16.88 13.98 -23.56
C GLY A 21 18.34 14.48 -23.52
N LYS A 22 19.17 13.99 -22.60
CA LYS A 22 20.63 14.24 -22.65
C LYS A 22 21.33 13.07 -23.34
N LYS A 23 21.81 13.29 -24.58
CA LYS A 23 22.79 12.40 -25.23
C LYS A 23 24.00 12.23 -24.31
N ARG A 24 24.26 11.06 -23.71
CA ARG A 24 25.59 10.65 -23.22
C ARG A 24 25.82 9.13 -23.23
N ASP A 25 27.10 8.82 -23.05
CA ASP A 25 27.89 7.63 -23.38
C ASP A 25 27.36 6.30 -22.84
N ARG A 26 27.44 5.24 -23.68
CA ARG A 26 26.93 3.88 -23.41
C ARG A 26 27.49 3.22 -22.14
N HIS A 27 28.55 3.76 -21.56
CA HIS A 27 29.23 3.22 -20.37
C HIS A 27 28.60 3.63 -19.03
N GLN A 28 27.59 4.53 -19.03
CA GLN A 28 26.91 4.99 -17.82
C GLN A 28 25.65 4.19 -17.45
N VAL A 29 25.25 3.23 -18.29
CA VAL A 29 24.20 2.25 -17.99
C VAL A 29 24.83 0.86 -18.01
N VAL A 30 25.00 0.26 -16.83
CA VAL A 30 25.51 -1.10 -16.71
C VAL A 30 24.33 -2.06 -16.83
N TRP A 31 24.02 -2.46 -18.06
CA TRP A 31 23.15 -3.60 -18.32
C TRP A 31 23.95 -4.88 -18.07
N THR A 32 23.54 -5.70 -17.10
CA THR A 32 24.14 -7.03 -16.88
C THR A 32 23.21 -8.11 -17.40
N ASP A 33 23.64 -9.03 -18.26
CA ASP A 33 22.75 -10.06 -18.82
C ASP A 33 22.07 -10.96 -17.76
N ALA A 34 22.54 -10.90 -16.50
CA ALA A 34 21.94 -11.60 -15.36
C ALA A 34 20.54 -11.08 -14.98
N TRP A 35 20.23 -9.78 -15.14
CA TRP A 35 18.89 -9.25 -14.78
C TRP A 35 17.82 -9.64 -15.81
N GLU A 36 18.20 -9.91 -17.07
CA GLU A 36 17.29 -10.37 -18.14
C GLU A 36 16.69 -11.75 -17.86
N ASN A 37 17.32 -12.53 -16.97
CA ASN A 37 16.89 -13.87 -16.58
C ASN A 37 16.07 -13.89 -15.27
N ALA A 38 15.90 -12.75 -14.58
CA ALA A 38 15.09 -12.68 -13.38
C ALA A 38 13.60 -12.73 -13.74
N THR A 39 12.85 -13.68 -13.17
CA THR A 39 11.44 -13.98 -13.49
C THR A 39 10.40 -13.23 -12.67
N TRP A 40 10.82 -12.32 -11.78
CA TRP A 40 9.96 -11.67 -10.78
C TRP A 40 9.31 -10.34 -11.24
N PHE A 41 9.37 -10.00 -12.54
CA PHE A 41 8.92 -8.70 -13.09
C PHE A 41 7.50 -8.74 -13.71
N ALA A 42 6.71 -9.73 -13.31
CA ALA A 42 5.36 -9.98 -13.82
C ALA A 42 4.29 -9.18 -13.04
N LEU A 43 3.03 -9.61 -13.14
CA LEU A 43 1.91 -9.06 -12.39
C LEU A 43 2.20 -9.13 -10.88
N SER A 44 1.85 -8.07 -10.15
CA SER A 44 1.90 -8.10 -8.68
C SER A 44 1.16 -9.32 -8.14
N THR A 45 1.76 -9.98 -7.16
CA THR A 45 1.18 -11.15 -6.49
C THR A 45 0.42 -10.78 -5.21
N GLU A 46 0.42 -9.48 -4.85
CA GLU A 46 -0.37 -8.90 -3.76
C GLU A 46 -1.83 -8.77 -4.23
N ALA A 47 -2.55 -9.89 -4.23
CA ALA A 47 -3.89 -9.95 -4.80
C ALA A 47 -4.88 -9.08 -4.01
N SER A 48 -4.74 -8.96 -2.70
CA SER A 48 -5.65 -8.15 -1.87
C SER A 48 -5.23 -6.68 -1.76
N LEU A 49 -4.26 -6.22 -2.57
CA LEU A 49 -3.71 -4.86 -2.52
C LEU A 49 -4.78 -3.76 -2.52
N ALA A 50 -5.69 -3.84 -3.49
CA ALA A 50 -6.74 -2.85 -3.65
C ALA A 50 -7.75 -2.93 -2.52
N TYR A 51 -8.15 -4.14 -2.11
CA TYR A 51 -9.00 -4.34 -0.93
C TYR A 51 -8.44 -3.64 0.32
N HIS A 52 -7.12 -3.71 0.52
CA HIS A 52 -6.48 -3.14 1.71
C HIS A 52 -6.19 -1.65 1.63
N TYR A 53 -5.68 -1.14 0.51
CA TYR A 53 -5.21 0.24 0.40
C TYR A 53 -6.10 1.16 -0.43
N TYR A 54 -7.19 0.65 -1.02
CA TYR A 54 -8.13 1.46 -1.81
C TYR A 54 -9.55 1.52 -1.21
N PRO A 55 -10.29 2.65 -1.28
CA PRO A 55 -9.88 4.05 -1.56
C PRO A 55 -9.54 4.80 -0.27
N GLU A 56 -8.30 5.28 -0.08
CA GLU A 56 -8.02 6.05 1.15
C GLU A 56 -8.52 7.47 0.92
N PRO A 57 -9.46 7.99 1.74
CA PRO A 57 -9.74 9.41 1.69
C PRO A 57 -8.41 10.13 1.91
N HIS A 58 -8.10 11.08 1.04
CA HIS A 58 -6.84 11.84 1.03
C HIS A 58 -5.64 11.23 0.28
N GLN A 59 -5.79 10.22 -0.58
CA GLN A 59 -4.74 9.79 -1.53
C GLN A 59 -4.48 10.79 -2.67
N ARG A 60 -4.29 12.06 -2.32
CA ARG A 60 -4.12 13.17 -3.28
C ARG A 60 -2.80 13.11 -4.03
N HIS A 61 -1.70 12.82 -3.33
CA HIS A 61 -0.37 12.67 -3.94
C HIS A 61 0.21 11.32 -3.50
N LEU A 62 0.12 10.34 -4.39
CA LEU A 62 0.50 8.97 -4.16
C LEU A 62 1.89 8.71 -4.75
N MET A 63 2.78 8.11 -3.97
CA MET A 63 4.03 7.52 -4.44
C MET A 63 3.98 6.00 -4.27
N THR A 64 4.37 5.25 -5.29
CA THR A 64 4.37 3.78 -5.28
C THR A 64 5.69 3.24 -5.78
N ILE A 65 6.08 2.08 -5.24
CA ILE A 65 7.12 1.23 -5.85
C ILE A 65 6.44 0.23 -6.79
N GLY A 66 6.97 0.07 -8.01
CA GLY A 66 6.44 -0.82 -9.04
C GLY A 66 5.79 -0.13 -10.24
N SER A 67 4.93 -0.86 -10.97
CA SER A 67 4.29 -0.41 -12.22
C SER A 67 2.76 -0.36 -12.11
N THR A 68 2.07 -1.18 -12.90
CA THR A 68 0.64 -1.16 -13.21
C THR A 68 -0.24 -1.47 -12.00
N GLN A 69 0.26 -2.15 -10.98
CA GLN A 69 -0.47 -2.34 -9.73
C GLN A 69 -0.80 -1.00 -9.04
N SER A 70 0.01 0.04 -9.30
CA SER A 70 -0.20 1.38 -8.76
C SER A 70 -1.52 1.99 -9.21
N TYR A 71 -2.02 1.63 -10.39
CA TYR A 71 -3.30 2.12 -10.90
C TYR A 71 -4.49 1.64 -10.06
N ASN A 72 -4.36 0.48 -9.40
CA ASN A 72 -5.38 -0.02 -8.48
C ASN A 72 -5.51 0.83 -7.20
N LEU A 73 -4.48 1.63 -6.90
CA LEU A 73 -4.46 2.55 -5.76
C LEU A 73 -4.94 3.97 -6.13
N VAL A 74 -5.17 4.27 -7.41
CA VAL A 74 -5.61 5.60 -7.86
C VAL A 74 -7.09 5.82 -7.52
N GLY A 75 -7.35 6.83 -6.68
CA GLY A 75 -8.69 7.22 -6.23
C GLY A 75 -9.19 8.51 -6.89
N PRO A 76 -10.49 8.84 -6.76
CA PRO A 76 -11.08 10.03 -7.38
C PRO A 76 -10.39 11.35 -6.96
N GLU A 77 -9.80 11.39 -5.77
CA GLU A 77 -9.07 12.55 -5.25
C GLU A 77 -7.57 12.56 -5.64
N THR A 78 -7.07 11.50 -6.28
CA THR A 78 -5.66 11.44 -6.67
C THR A 78 -5.38 12.47 -7.74
N GLU A 79 -4.42 13.36 -7.46
CA GLU A 79 -3.95 14.43 -8.35
C GLU A 79 -2.56 14.14 -8.92
N LEU A 80 -1.75 13.37 -8.18
CA LEU A 80 -0.42 12.98 -8.60
C LEU A 80 -0.17 11.50 -8.24
N LEU A 81 0.32 10.74 -9.22
CA LEU A 81 0.89 9.42 -9.06
C LEU A 81 2.39 9.48 -9.42
N VAL A 82 3.24 9.15 -8.45
CA VAL A 82 4.70 9.00 -8.63
C VAL A 82 5.06 7.53 -8.53
N GLN A 83 5.49 6.93 -9.64
CA GLN A 83 5.95 5.54 -9.67
C GLN A 83 7.47 5.50 -9.64
N ILE A 84 8.03 4.62 -8.83
CA ILE A 84 9.47 4.44 -8.70
C ILE A 84 9.80 2.96 -8.84
N ASP A 85 10.75 2.62 -9.70
CA ASP A 85 11.29 1.27 -9.75
C ASP A 85 12.72 1.25 -10.26
N ILE A 86 13.56 0.34 -9.78
CA ILE A 86 14.93 0.19 -10.27
C ILE A 86 14.96 -0.56 -11.62
N ASP A 87 13.99 -1.43 -11.86
CA ASP A 87 13.96 -2.33 -12.99
C ASP A 87 13.46 -1.63 -14.28
N PRO A 88 14.31 -1.56 -15.33
CA PRO A 88 13.97 -0.90 -16.59
C PRO A 88 12.79 -1.54 -17.33
N ARG A 89 12.43 -2.80 -17.02
CA ARG A 89 11.26 -3.47 -17.62
C ARG A 89 9.97 -2.82 -17.18
N TYR A 90 9.86 -2.37 -15.93
CA TYR A 90 8.69 -1.62 -15.48
C TYR A 90 8.55 -0.29 -16.21
N ARG A 91 9.68 0.35 -16.55
CA ARG A 91 9.64 1.55 -17.37
C ARG A 91 9.14 1.28 -18.80
N ALA A 92 9.51 0.15 -19.39
CA ALA A 92 8.98 -0.30 -20.68
C ALA A 92 7.47 -0.60 -20.60
N GLN A 93 7.02 -1.27 -19.54
CA GLN A 93 5.60 -1.52 -19.29
C GLN A 93 4.82 -0.19 -19.19
N GLU A 94 5.31 0.77 -18.40
CA GLU A 94 4.66 2.07 -18.23
C GLU A 94 4.56 2.87 -19.53
N VAL A 95 5.58 2.85 -20.40
CA VAL A 95 5.51 3.54 -21.69
C VAL A 95 4.44 2.91 -22.60
N VAL A 96 4.37 1.59 -22.66
CA VAL A 96 3.36 0.89 -23.47
C VAL A 96 1.96 1.10 -22.89
N MET A 97 1.79 0.87 -21.59
CA MET A 97 0.48 0.94 -20.92
C MET A 97 -0.03 2.38 -20.84
N GLY A 98 0.82 3.35 -20.48
CA GLY A 98 0.49 4.78 -20.49
C GLY A 98 0.17 5.29 -21.90
N GLY A 99 0.92 4.82 -22.89
CA GLY A 99 0.63 5.06 -24.31
C GLY A 99 -0.75 4.56 -24.74
N LEU A 100 -1.10 3.33 -24.35
CA LEU A 100 -2.42 2.75 -24.58
C LEU A 100 -3.53 3.54 -23.84
N ILE A 101 -3.29 3.97 -22.60
CA ILE A 101 -4.24 4.79 -21.83
C ILE A 101 -4.54 6.11 -22.57
N LEU A 102 -3.50 6.81 -23.04
CA LEU A 102 -3.65 8.10 -23.75
C LEU A 102 -4.47 8.03 -25.05
N ILE A 103 -4.59 6.85 -25.66
CA ILE A 103 -5.35 6.64 -26.90
C ILE A 103 -6.68 5.93 -26.69
N SER A 104 -7.10 5.70 -25.45
CA SER A 104 -8.27 4.86 -25.14
C SER A 104 -9.27 5.59 -24.25
N HIS A 105 -10.51 5.73 -24.69
CA HIS A 105 -11.54 6.48 -23.96
C HIS A 105 -12.31 5.64 -22.94
N SER A 106 -12.26 4.31 -23.07
CA SER A 106 -12.88 3.36 -22.15
C SER A 106 -12.00 2.13 -21.92
N PRO A 107 -12.33 1.28 -20.93
CA PRO A 107 -11.71 -0.03 -20.77
C PRO A 107 -11.75 -0.93 -22.01
N GLU A 108 -12.87 -0.90 -22.74
CA GLU A 108 -13.06 -1.68 -23.97
C GLU A 108 -12.14 -1.16 -25.08
N ASP A 109 -12.02 0.16 -25.22
CA ASP A 109 -11.09 0.79 -26.17
C ASP A 109 -9.63 0.45 -25.82
N PHE A 110 -9.29 0.47 -24.53
CA PHE A 110 -7.97 0.08 -24.06
C PHE A 110 -7.64 -1.36 -24.47
N THR A 111 -8.57 -2.27 -24.18
CA THR A 111 -8.42 -3.68 -24.54
C THR A 111 -8.33 -3.83 -26.06
N HIS A 112 -9.16 -3.13 -26.83
CA HIS A 112 -9.11 -3.14 -28.29
C HIS A 112 -7.75 -2.67 -28.84
N ASN A 113 -7.23 -1.54 -28.36
CA ASN A 113 -5.94 -0.98 -28.76
C ASN A 113 -4.77 -1.89 -28.37
N PHE A 114 -4.83 -2.56 -27.22
CA PHE A 114 -3.86 -3.59 -26.83
C PHE A 114 -3.76 -4.72 -27.88
N PHE A 115 -4.91 -5.19 -28.38
CA PHE A 115 -4.92 -6.24 -29.42
C PHE A 115 -4.55 -5.73 -30.81
N ARG A 116 -4.80 -4.45 -31.14
CA ARG A 116 -4.22 -3.82 -32.34
C ARG A 116 -2.69 -3.88 -32.30
N LEU A 117 -2.09 -3.60 -31.15
CA LEU A 117 -0.63 -3.64 -30.96
C LEU A 117 -0.04 -5.05 -31.13
N ARG A 118 -0.79 -6.10 -30.73
CA ARG A 118 -0.37 -7.49 -30.92
C ARG A 118 -0.44 -7.94 -32.38
N HIS A 119 -1.45 -7.49 -33.12
CA HIS A 119 -1.78 -8.05 -34.43
C HIS A 119 -0.88 -7.51 -35.56
N PRO A 120 -0.23 -8.36 -36.39
CA PRO A 120 0.77 -7.91 -37.36
C PRO A 120 0.28 -6.85 -38.36
N MET A 121 -1.00 -6.91 -38.78
CA MET A 121 -1.55 -5.97 -39.77
C MET A 121 -1.87 -4.59 -39.19
N THR A 122 -2.09 -4.48 -37.88
CA THR A 122 -2.54 -3.23 -37.23
C THR A 122 -1.52 -2.68 -36.23
N ARG A 123 -0.45 -3.44 -35.95
CA ARG A 123 0.62 -3.07 -35.01
C ARG A 123 1.26 -1.75 -35.36
N GLN A 124 1.61 -1.53 -36.64
CA GLN A 124 2.30 -0.33 -37.06
C GLN A 124 1.45 0.93 -36.83
N GLU A 125 0.18 0.86 -37.22
CA GLU A 125 -0.78 1.95 -37.00
C GLU A 125 -0.98 2.22 -35.51
N ALA A 126 -1.14 1.17 -34.68
CA ALA A 126 -1.26 1.32 -33.23
C ALA A 126 0.00 1.93 -32.59
N LEU A 127 1.19 1.54 -33.06
CA LEU A 127 2.45 2.15 -32.60
C LEU A 127 2.55 3.63 -32.98
N GLU A 128 2.11 4.00 -34.19
CA GLU A 128 2.08 5.39 -34.63
C GLU A 128 1.10 6.24 -33.80
N ASP A 129 -0.07 5.69 -33.47
CA ASP A 129 -1.05 6.34 -32.60
C ASP A 129 -0.48 6.57 -31.20
N ILE A 130 0.13 5.55 -30.60
CA ILE A 130 0.78 5.65 -29.28
C ILE A 130 1.95 6.65 -29.33
N SER A 131 2.83 6.53 -30.32
CA SER A 131 3.99 7.41 -30.50
C SER A 131 3.57 8.87 -30.61
N ARG A 132 2.51 9.15 -31.39
CA ARG A 132 1.93 10.49 -31.55
C ARG A 132 1.34 11.02 -30.24
N ALA A 133 0.63 10.18 -29.49
CA ALA A 133 0.04 10.56 -28.21
C ALA A 133 1.11 10.90 -27.17
N LEU A 134 2.14 10.05 -27.02
CA LEU A 134 3.29 10.29 -26.15
C LEU A 134 4.04 11.56 -26.56
N GLY A 135 4.37 11.73 -27.85
CA GLY A 135 5.05 12.92 -28.35
C GLY A 135 4.25 14.21 -28.11
N THR A 136 2.91 14.15 -28.23
CA THR A 136 2.03 15.28 -27.90
C THR A 136 2.04 15.60 -26.40
N ALA A 137 1.99 14.58 -25.55
CA ALA A 137 2.06 14.76 -24.10
C ALA A 137 3.42 15.35 -23.67
N GLU A 138 4.53 14.89 -24.25
CA GLU A 138 5.87 15.41 -24.00
C GLU A 138 6.01 16.87 -24.44
N HIS A 139 5.55 17.19 -25.65
CA HIS A 139 5.62 18.56 -26.18
C HIS A 139 4.84 19.56 -25.32
N ARG A 140 3.75 19.11 -24.70
CA ARG A 140 2.93 19.90 -23.77
C ARG A 140 3.48 19.92 -22.33
N GLY A 141 4.56 19.19 -22.04
CA GLY A 141 5.12 19.06 -20.70
C GLY A 141 4.22 18.27 -19.74
N LEU A 142 3.30 17.46 -20.25
CA LEU A 142 2.38 16.62 -19.47
C LEU A 142 3.02 15.28 -19.12
N SER A 143 3.97 14.80 -19.92
CA SER A 143 4.76 13.61 -19.62
C SER A 143 6.25 13.92 -19.58
N GLN A 144 7.03 12.95 -19.09
CA GLN A 144 8.48 13.06 -19.10
C GLN A 144 9.00 12.96 -20.54
N THR A 145 9.97 13.80 -20.89
CA THR A 145 10.64 13.75 -22.20
C THR A 145 11.22 12.37 -22.49
N GLY A 146 11.18 11.96 -23.77
CA GLY A 146 11.75 10.73 -24.34
C GLY A 146 11.05 9.41 -24.00
N GLN A 147 9.79 9.44 -23.58
CA GLN A 147 8.90 8.27 -23.65
C GLN A 147 8.67 7.82 -25.10
N GLN A 148 8.53 8.76 -26.04
CA GLN A 148 8.41 8.46 -27.48
C GLN A 148 9.66 7.74 -27.99
N GLN A 149 10.84 8.26 -27.67
CA GLN A 149 12.11 7.61 -28.02
C GLN A 149 12.20 6.21 -27.39
N LEU A 150 11.82 6.06 -26.11
CA LEU A 150 11.84 4.77 -25.46
C LEU A 150 10.87 3.76 -26.10
N LEU A 151 9.68 4.21 -26.55
CA LEU A 151 8.75 3.38 -27.32
C LEU A 151 9.42 2.85 -28.60
N ASP A 152 10.09 3.72 -29.34
CA ASP A 152 10.80 3.34 -30.57
C ASP A 152 11.90 2.31 -30.26
N GLU A 153 12.67 2.53 -29.18
CA GLU A 153 13.71 1.60 -28.74
C GLU A 153 13.13 0.23 -28.36
N ILE A 154 12.10 0.16 -27.51
CA ILE A 154 11.51 -1.13 -27.09
C ILE A 154 10.81 -1.85 -28.25
N SER A 155 10.30 -1.13 -29.24
CA SER A 155 9.67 -1.73 -30.45
C SER A 155 10.67 -2.46 -31.34
N GLN A 156 11.95 -2.06 -31.31
CA GLN A 156 13.03 -2.64 -32.11
C GLN A 156 13.83 -3.71 -31.36
N ARG A 157 13.68 -3.81 -30.04
CA ARG A 157 14.38 -4.78 -29.19
C ARG A 157 13.81 -6.19 -29.31
N GLN A 158 14.58 -7.16 -28.81
CA GLN A 158 14.15 -8.54 -28.55
C GLN A 158 14.24 -8.83 -27.05
N GLY A 159 13.57 -9.89 -26.59
CA GLY A 159 13.58 -10.32 -25.18
C GLY A 159 12.55 -9.60 -24.30
N TRP A 160 12.69 -9.72 -22.98
CA TRP A 160 11.69 -9.29 -22.00
C TRP A 160 11.48 -7.77 -21.89
N MET A 161 12.46 -6.97 -22.31
CA MET A 161 12.35 -5.52 -22.43
C MET A 161 11.73 -5.04 -23.75
N SER A 162 11.49 -5.94 -24.70
CA SER A 162 10.89 -5.57 -25.99
C SER A 162 9.39 -5.34 -25.85
N LEU A 163 8.81 -4.68 -26.85
CA LEU A 163 7.36 -4.60 -27.01
C LEU A 163 6.70 -5.98 -26.97
N SER A 164 7.29 -6.98 -27.64
CA SER A 164 6.78 -8.35 -27.63
C SER A 164 6.79 -8.95 -26.21
N GLY A 165 7.86 -8.71 -25.45
CA GLY A 165 7.98 -9.17 -24.05
C GLY A 165 6.94 -8.53 -23.14
N VAL A 166 6.73 -7.21 -23.25
CA VAL A 166 5.66 -6.51 -22.51
C VAL A 166 4.29 -7.09 -22.88
N LEU A 167 3.98 -7.22 -24.17
CA LEU A 167 2.70 -7.76 -24.62
C LEU A 167 2.47 -9.19 -24.13
N GLU A 168 3.51 -10.03 -24.12
CA GLU A 168 3.42 -11.42 -23.65
C GLU A 168 2.99 -11.53 -22.19
N ILE A 169 3.52 -10.67 -21.31
CA ILE A 169 3.18 -10.64 -19.87
C ILE A 169 1.68 -10.38 -19.66
N PHE A 170 1.12 -9.41 -20.38
CA PHE A 170 -0.27 -8.96 -20.17
C PHE A 170 -1.28 -9.77 -21.00
N SER A 171 -0.85 -10.47 -22.05
CA SER A 171 -1.73 -11.15 -23.01
C SER A 171 -2.72 -12.14 -22.39
N PRO A 172 -2.32 -13.05 -21.47
CA PRO A 172 -3.25 -14.03 -20.92
C PRO A 172 -4.42 -13.36 -20.17
N ALA A 173 -4.13 -12.33 -19.39
CA ALA A 173 -5.15 -11.60 -18.65
C ALA A 173 -6.03 -10.75 -19.57
N MET A 174 -5.44 -10.03 -20.52
CA MET A 174 -6.19 -9.22 -21.50
C MET A 174 -7.11 -10.07 -22.38
N GLU A 175 -6.70 -11.28 -22.74
CA GLU A 175 -7.53 -12.21 -23.51
C GLU A 175 -8.74 -12.68 -22.70
N ARG A 176 -8.56 -12.98 -21.42
CA ARG A 176 -9.68 -13.31 -20.51
C ARG A 176 -10.64 -12.13 -20.34
N ILE A 177 -10.13 -10.91 -20.17
CA ILE A 177 -10.95 -9.69 -20.09
C ILE A 177 -11.76 -9.51 -21.37
N ARG A 178 -11.11 -9.57 -22.54
CA ARG A 178 -11.74 -9.41 -23.85
C ARG A 178 -12.83 -10.43 -24.13
N THR A 179 -12.62 -11.68 -23.72
CA THR A 179 -13.54 -12.80 -24.01
C THR A 179 -14.54 -13.05 -22.88
N HIS A 180 -14.55 -12.20 -21.85
CA HIS A 180 -15.39 -12.36 -20.65
C HIS A 180 -15.23 -13.73 -19.98
N GLN A 181 -14.04 -14.33 -20.08
CA GLN A 181 -13.74 -15.58 -19.41
C GLN A 181 -13.51 -15.36 -17.91
N PRO A 182 -13.80 -16.36 -17.05
CA PRO A 182 -13.45 -16.30 -15.64
C PRO A 182 -11.95 -16.01 -15.45
N GLN A 183 -11.65 -15.11 -14.53
CA GLN A 183 -10.30 -14.74 -14.12
C GLN A 183 -10.04 -15.21 -12.69
N SER A 184 -8.79 -15.58 -12.40
CA SER A 184 -8.37 -15.85 -11.01
C SER A 184 -8.54 -14.59 -10.14
N TYR A 185 -8.62 -14.76 -8.81
CA TYR A 185 -8.69 -13.64 -7.88
C TYR A 185 -7.54 -12.63 -8.11
N THR A 186 -6.30 -13.09 -8.18
CA THR A 186 -5.11 -12.24 -8.44
C THR A 186 -5.22 -11.44 -9.74
N GLU A 187 -5.70 -12.05 -10.84
CA GLU A 187 -5.89 -11.33 -12.10
C GLU A 187 -6.99 -10.27 -12.00
N ARG A 188 -8.09 -10.56 -11.29
CA ARG A 188 -9.20 -9.61 -11.11
C ARG A 188 -8.74 -8.36 -10.38
N GLU A 189 -7.94 -8.54 -9.33
CA GLU A 189 -7.47 -7.44 -8.49
C GLU A 189 -6.34 -6.66 -9.17
N HIS A 190 -5.43 -7.34 -9.90
CA HIS A 190 -4.39 -6.66 -10.65
C HIS A 190 -4.94 -5.71 -11.73
N PHE A 191 -6.06 -6.08 -12.37
CA PHE A 191 -6.72 -5.26 -13.41
C PHE A 191 -8.00 -4.59 -12.93
N GLN A 192 -8.17 -4.37 -11.61
CA GLN A 192 -9.37 -3.72 -11.09
C GLN A 192 -9.58 -2.34 -11.71
N TRP A 193 -8.52 -1.55 -11.87
CA TRP A 193 -8.57 -0.23 -12.50
C TRP A 193 -9.13 -0.25 -13.93
N LEU A 194 -8.93 -1.35 -14.67
CA LEU A 194 -9.45 -1.52 -16.02
C LEU A 194 -10.90 -2.03 -15.99
N ARG A 195 -11.30 -2.77 -14.96
CA ARG A 195 -12.66 -3.31 -14.83
C ARG A 195 -13.67 -2.31 -14.27
N ASP A 196 -13.19 -1.24 -13.65
CA ASP A 196 -14.01 -0.17 -13.10
C ASP A 196 -13.91 1.07 -14.01
N PRO A 197 -14.95 1.40 -14.79
CA PRO A 197 -14.90 2.53 -15.72
C PRO A 197 -14.60 3.88 -15.05
N GLN A 198 -15.00 4.07 -13.78
CA GLN A 198 -14.72 5.31 -13.05
C GLN A 198 -13.26 5.38 -12.62
N GLN A 199 -12.69 4.25 -12.20
CA GLN A 199 -11.26 4.17 -11.88
C GLN A 199 -10.41 4.34 -13.14
N PHE A 200 -10.79 3.69 -14.24
CA PHE A 200 -10.16 3.89 -15.54
C PHE A 200 -10.19 5.36 -15.96
N ALA A 201 -11.35 6.02 -15.87
CA ALA A 201 -11.49 7.44 -16.20
C ALA A 201 -10.58 8.32 -15.35
N THR A 202 -10.39 7.99 -14.07
CA THR A 202 -9.48 8.70 -13.16
C THR A 202 -8.01 8.52 -13.56
N VAL A 203 -7.60 7.30 -13.87
CA VAL A 203 -6.23 7.00 -14.36
C VAL A 203 -5.99 7.69 -15.71
N HIS A 204 -6.96 7.62 -16.62
CA HIS A 204 -6.94 8.29 -17.91
C HIS A 204 -6.80 9.81 -17.75
N ASP A 205 -7.59 10.44 -16.88
CA ASP A 205 -7.50 11.87 -16.58
C ASP A 205 -6.11 12.25 -16.04
N LEU A 206 -5.53 11.47 -15.11
CA LEU A 206 -4.16 11.69 -14.63
C LEU A 206 -3.15 11.74 -15.78
N TYR A 207 -3.22 10.83 -16.75
CA TYR A 207 -2.33 10.86 -17.92
C TYR A 207 -2.55 12.12 -18.77
N HIS A 208 -3.81 12.50 -19.02
CA HIS A 208 -4.15 13.65 -19.85
C HIS A 208 -3.80 15.02 -19.22
N ARG A 209 -3.77 15.12 -17.89
CA ARG A 209 -3.35 16.34 -17.19
C ARG A 209 -1.90 16.33 -16.70
N GLY A 210 -1.16 15.27 -16.99
CA GLY A 210 0.24 15.11 -16.57
C GLY A 210 0.46 14.85 -15.07
N GLY A 211 -0.53 14.21 -14.45
CA GLY A 211 -0.50 13.76 -13.06
C GLY A 211 0.25 12.45 -12.83
N VAL A 212 0.91 11.86 -13.85
CA VAL A 212 1.72 10.63 -13.70
C VAL A 212 3.21 10.94 -13.91
N ARG A 213 4.06 10.56 -12.96
CA ARG A 213 5.52 10.69 -13.04
C ARG A 213 6.17 9.37 -12.70
N THR A 214 7.04 8.87 -13.56
CA THR A 214 7.72 7.58 -13.33
C THR A 214 9.23 7.81 -13.25
N TYR A 215 9.89 7.28 -12.24
CA TYR A 215 11.34 7.36 -12.11
C TYR A 215 11.89 5.95 -12.12
N GLN A 216 12.86 5.69 -12.99
CA GLN A 216 13.67 4.50 -12.81
C GLN A 216 14.73 4.86 -11.75
N THR A 217 14.76 4.29 -10.56
CA THR A 217 15.80 4.53 -9.55
C THR A 217 15.70 3.53 -8.40
N ASP A 218 16.81 3.29 -7.72
CA ASP A 218 16.78 2.56 -6.45
C ASP A 218 16.13 3.44 -5.39
N PHE A 219 15.04 2.95 -4.80
CA PHE A 219 14.36 3.65 -3.72
C PHE A 219 15.27 3.82 -2.49
N PHE A 220 16.24 2.92 -2.29
CA PHE A 220 17.23 3.02 -1.23
C PHE A 220 18.43 3.93 -1.57
N ASP A 221 18.47 4.60 -2.73
CA ASP A 221 19.50 5.60 -3.03
C ASP A 221 19.07 6.98 -2.49
N PRO A 222 19.70 7.50 -1.41
CA PRO A 222 19.31 8.79 -0.84
C PRO A 222 19.59 9.98 -1.78
N LEU A 223 20.57 9.88 -2.68
CA LEU A 223 20.90 10.95 -3.61
C LEU A 223 19.83 11.08 -4.68
N ALA A 224 19.48 9.97 -5.33
CA ALA A 224 18.47 9.95 -6.37
C ALA A 224 17.08 10.33 -5.83
N MET A 225 16.71 9.78 -4.67
CA MET A 225 15.46 10.14 -3.99
C MET A 225 15.46 11.60 -3.51
N GLY A 226 16.61 12.14 -3.09
CA GLY A 226 16.77 13.55 -2.75
C GLY A 226 16.46 14.49 -3.91
N GLU A 227 16.87 14.13 -5.14
CA GLU A 227 16.51 14.88 -6.35
C GLU A 227 15.01 14.83 -6.66
N ILE A 228 14.39 13.65 -6.53
CA ILE A 228 12.94 13.49 -6.71
C ILE A 228 12.19 14.32 -5.68
N ALA A 229 12.59 14.26 -4.41
CA ALA A 229 12.02 15.04 -3.33
C ALA A 229 12.11 16.55 -3.56
N LEU A 230 13.25 17.02 -4.08
CA LEU A 230 13.43 18.43 -4.45
C LEU A 230 12.47 18.84 -5.58
N ARG A 231 12.28 17.98 -6.60
CA ARG A 231 11.33 18.24 -7.69
C ARG A 231 9.89 18.32 -7.18
N LEU A 232 9.50 17.43 -6.26
CA LEU A 232 8.17 17.45 -5.64
C LEU A 232 7.95 18.74 -4.84
N ARG A 233 8.92 19.12 -4.00
CA ARG A 233 8.88 20.39 -3.25
C ARG A 233 8.75 21.61 -4.16
N ASN A 234 9.57 21.70 -5.20
CA ASN A 234 9.56 22.83 -6.14
C ASN A 234 8.24 22.93 -6.91
N ALA A 235 7.54 21.81 -7.10
CA ALA A 235 6.23 21.76 -7.71
C ALA A 235 5.07 21.92 -6.70
N GLY A 236 5.36 22.10 -5.40
CA GLY A 236 4.34 22.23 -4.36
C GLY A 236 3.61 20.92 -4.02
N HIS A 237 4.17 19.77 -4.39
CA HIS A 237 3.58 18.47 -4.10
C HIS A 237 4.14 17.90 -2.78
N ALA A 238 3.25 17.65 -1.83
CA ALA A 238 3.53 16.88 -0.62
C ALA A 238 2.75 15.56 -0.65
N LEU A 239 3.44 14.45 -0.48
CA LEU A 239 2.90 13.10 -0.50
C LEU A 239 1.89 12.90 0.62
N SER A 240 0.74 12.34 0.26
CA SER A 240 -0.26 11.86 1.22
C SER A 240 -0.08 10.37 1.50
N THR A 241 0.44 9.61 0.54
CA THR A 241 0.62 8.17 0.68
C THR A 241 1.91 7.75 -0.02
N LEU A 242 2.67 6.86 0.63
CA LEU A 242 3.80 6.16 0.04
C LEU A 242 3.60 4.65 0.24
N TYR A 243 3.54 3.90 -0.86
CA TYR A 243 3.37 2.47 -0.87
C TYR A 243 4.64 1.77 -1.37
N PHE A 244 5.20 0.88 -0.54
CA PHE A 244 6.46 0.20 -0.80
C PHE A 244 6.33 -1.15 -1.52
N SER A 245 5.11 -1.66 -1.75
CA SER A 245 4.95 -3.08 -2.12
C SER A 245 5.63 -3.98 -1.08
N ASN A 246 6.24 -5.07 -1.49
CA ASN A 246 6.90 -6.03 -0.63
C ASN A 246 8.40 -5.77 -0.45
N LEU A 247 8.82 -4.50 -0.47
CA LEU A 247 10.22 -4.07 -0.39
C LEU A 247 10.99 -4.65 0.81
N PHE A 248 10.31 -5.08 1.88
CA PHE A 248 10.94 -5.65 3.07
C PHE A 248 11.10 -7.18 3.05
N ASP A 249 10.67 -7.84 1.98
CA ASP A 249 10.85 -9.29 1.77
C ASP A 249 12.19 -9.64 1.10
N MET A 250 13.11 -8.68 0.97
CA MET A 250 14.40 -8.90 0.30
C MET A 250 15.27 -9.91 1.06
N GLU A 251 15.84 -10.87 0.33
CA GLU A 251 16.83 -11.83 0.83
C GLU A 251 18.23 -11.18 0.92
N LEU A 252 18.42 -10.30 1.90
CA LEU A 252 19.68 -9.62 2.16
C LEU A 252 20.37 -10.16 3.42
N SER A 253 21.70 -10.09 3.44
CA SER A 253 22.45 -10.32 4.69
C SER A 253 22.12 -9.24 5.73
N SER A 254 22.22 -9.54 7.02
CA SER A 254 21.88 -8.59 8.10
C SER A 254 22.59 -7.23 7.98
N ALA A 255 23.84 -7.21 7.49
CA ALA A 255 24.58 -5.98 7.24
C ALA A 255 23.98 -5.15 6.10
N GLN A 256 23.60 -5.79 4.99
CA GLN A 256 22.95 -5.13 3.86
C GLN A 256 21.55 -4.62 4.22
N VAL A 257 20.80 -5.34 5.06
CA VAL A 257 19.51 -4.85 5.56
C VAL A 257 19.69 -3.61 6.45
N GLY A 258 20.69 -3.59 7.33
CA GLY A 258 20.98 -2.42 8.18
C GLY A 258 21.33 -1.17 7.36
N GLU A 259 22.11 -1.31 6.29
CA GLU A 259 22.41 -0.23 5.36
C GLU A 259 21.15 0.23 4.61
N ALA A 260 20.35 -0.71 4.08
CA ALA A 260 19.09 -0.39 3.39
C ALA A 260 18.10 0.36 4.30
N LEU A 261 17.93 -0.06 5.56
CA LEU A 261 17.07 0.64 6.53
C LEU A 261 17.61 2.02 6.92
N THR A 262 18.94 2.17 6.99
CA THR A 262 19.58 3.48 7.21
C THR A 262 19.30 4.43 6.05
N ASN A 263 19.45 3.94 4.81
CA ASN A 263 19.17 4.73 3.63
C ASN A 263 17.68 5.06 3.50
N LEU A 264 16.80 4.11 3.79
CA LEU A 264 15.36 4.32 3.82
C LEU A 264 14.97 5.43 4.80
N ARG A 265 15.60 5.48 5.98
CA ARG A 265 15.41 6.58 6.93
C ARG A 265 15.73 7.93 6.28
N ILE A 266 16.89 8.05 5.64
CA ILE A 266 17.32 9.30 4.99
C ILE A 266 16.34 9.67 3.87
N VAL A 267 15.88 8.69 3.08
CA VAL A 267 14.90 8.89 2.02
C VAL A 267 13.58 9.42 2.59
N LEU A 268 13.04 8.79 3.64
CA LEU A 268 11.81 9.24 4.30
C LEU A 268 11.94 10.63 4.93
N GLU A 269 13.10 10.97 5.49
CA GLU A 269 13.36 12.33 5.99
C GLU A 269 13.42 13.36 4.86
N SER A 270 13.84 12.94 3.67
CA SER A 270 13.98 13.82 2.51
C SER A 270 12.67 14.08 1.78
N LEU A 271 11.68 13.19 1.83
CA LEU A 271 10.44 13.30 1.06
C LEU A 271 9.48 14.33 1.67
N PRO A 272 8.80 15.17 0.85
CA PRO A 272 7.79 16.08 1.35
C PRO A 272 6.50 15.32 1.67
N PHE A 273 6.13 15.21 2.94
CA PHE A 273 4.88 14.58 3.39
C PHE A 273 3.85 15.61 3.86
N GLN A 274 2.58 15.29 3.71
CA GLN A 274 1.48 15.97 4.39
C GLN A 274 1.40 15.52 5.87
N ASP A 275 0.82 16.34 6.74
CA ASP A 275 0.73 16.06 8.19
C ASP A 275 0.14 14.68 8.52
N ARG A 276 -0.82 14.20 7.70
CA ARG A 276 -1.51 12.92 7.87
C ARG A 276 -1.06 11.85 6.89
N ALA A 277 0.12 12.01 6.30
CA ALA A 277 0.58 11.07 5.28
C ALA A 277 0.78 9.67 5.86
N ARG A 278 0.45 8.66 5.05
CA ARG A 278 0.50 7.24 5.40
C ARG A 278 1.58 6.51 4.62
N ILE A 279 2.20 5.55 5.28
CA ILE A 279 3.14 4.59 4.70
C ILE A 279 2.45 3.24 4.67
N GLN A 280 2.54 2.57 3.53
CA GLN A 280 1.91 1.28 3.28
C GLN A 280 2.95 0.29 2.74
N TRP A 281 2.88 -0.97 3.16
CA TRP A 281 3.68 -2.03 2.54
C TRP A 281 3.05 -3.40 2.78
N ALA A 282 3.46 -4.37 1.98
CA ALA A 282 3.07 -5.76 2.16
C ALA A 282 4.29 -6.61 2.57
N SER A 283 4.05 -7.77 3.18
CA SER A 283 5.10 -8.76 3.41
C SER A 283 4.53 -10.17 3.29
N ARG A 284 5.01 -10.93 2.31
CA ARG A 284 4.70 -12.35 2.15
C ARG A 284 5.26 -13.19 3.28
N MET A 285 6.38 -12.74 3.84
CA MET A 285 7.04 -13.43 4.94
C MET A 285 6.34 -13.18 6.28
N GLY A 286 5.48 -12.17 6.37
CA GLY A 286 4.87 -11.71 7.63
C GLY A 286 5.76 -10.74 8.39
N ILE A 287 5.18 -10.07 9.39
CA ILE A 287 5.85 -9.05 10.18
C ILE A 287 6.61 -9.72 11.34
N PRO A 288 7.90 -9.41 11.56
CA PRO A 288 8.69 -10.02 12.64
C PRO A 288 8.14 -9.72 14.04
N GLU A 289 7.90 -10.77 14.83
CA GLU A 289 7.71 -10.71 16.28
C GLU A 289 9.08 -10.78 16.97
N ILE A 290 9.37 -9.83 17.86
CA ILE A 290 10.62 -9.79 18.62
C ILE A 290 10.40 -10.35 20.02
N ARG A 291 11.25 -11.28 20.43
CA ARG A 291 11.34 -11.77 21.82
C ARG A 291 12.74 -11.59 22.38
N PHE A 292 12.87 -11.81 23.68
CA PHE A 292 14.14 -11.68 24.39
C PHE A 292 14.59 -13.04 24.89
N ASP A 293 15.88 -13.36 24.68
CA ASP A 293 16.47 -14.57 25.25
C ASP A 293 16.77 -14.39 26.76
N HIS A 294 17.33 -15.42 27.39
CA HIS A 294 17.68 -15.37 28.81
C HIS A 294 18.72 -14.28 29.15
N SER A 295 19.46 -13.78 28.17
CA SER A 295 20.43 -12.68 28.30
C SER A 295 19.83 -11.29 27.97
N GLN A 296 18.52 -11.21 27.77
CA GLN A 296 17.80 -9.99 27.34
C GLN A 296 18.20 -9.49 25.96
N ARG A 297 18.77 -10.36 25.10
CA ARG A 297 19.05 -10.01 23.72
C ARG A 297 17.79 -10.22 22.87
N PRO A 298 17.38 -9.23 22.04
CA PRO A 298 16.24 -9.40 21.15
C PRO A 298 16.58 -10.40 20.03
N TYR A 299 15.61 -11.20 19.63
CA TYR A 299 15.68 -12.09 18.48
C TYR A 299 14.32 -12.19 17.79
N VAL A 300 14.32 -12.44 16.49
CA VAL A 300 13.09 -12.73 15.73
C VAL A 300 12.57 -14.10 16.15
N HIS A 301 11.41 -14.13 16.80
CA HIS A 301 10.80 -15.39 17.25
C HIS A 301 9.99 -16.04 16.14
N ASN A 302 9.06 -15.28 15.55
CA ASN A 302 8.17 -15.68 14.48
C ASN A 302 7.96 -14.53 13.51
N ARG A 303 7.37 -14.84 12.37
CA ARG A 303 6.71 -13.84 11.54
C ARG A 303 5.21 -14.07 11.61
N VAL A 304 4.52 -13.05 12.06
CA VAL A 304 3.11 -13.08 12.41
C VAL A 304 2.34 -12.16 11.48
N TYR A 305 1.02 -12.30 11.50
CA TYR A 305 0.07 -11.60 10.64
C TYR A 305 0.19 -12.03 9.18
N GLN A 306 -0.84 -12.71 8.68
CA GLN A 306 -0.97 -13.05 7.27
C GLN A 306 -2.44 -12.91 6.92
N ASP A 307 -2.70 -12.24 5.81
CA ASP A 307 -4.00 -12.26 5.17
C ASP A 307 -4.27 -13.71 4.74
N PRO A 308 -5.35 -14.34 5.24
CA PRO A 308 -5.71 -15.69 4.82
C PRO A 308 -5.99 -15.80 3.31
N LEU A 309 -6.19 -14.68 2.60
CA LEU A 309 -6.58 -14.64 1.19
C LEU A 309 -5.42 -14.91 0.23
N ASP A 310 -4.27 -14.27 0.46
CA ASP A 310 -3.11 -14.34 -0.44
C ASP A 310 -1.78 -14.59 0.30
N GLY A 311 -1.83 -14.72 1.62
CA GLY A 311 -0.67 -14.99 2.47
C GLY A 311 0.22 -13.77 2.74
N TYR A 312 -0.17 -12.56 2.32
CA TYR A 312 0.56 -11.34 2.62
C TYR A 312 0.09 -10.70 3.94
N ALA A 313 1.02 -10.14 4.70
CA ALA A 313 0.70 -9.16 5.73
C ALA A 313 0.61 -7.78 5.09
N TYR A 314 -0.55 -7.12 5.17
CA TYR A 314 -0.69 -5.73 4.76
C TYR A 314 -0.50 -4.82 5.97
N LEU A 315 0.29 -3.75 5.86
CA LEU A 315 0.55 -2.82 6.94
C LEU A 315 0.35 -1.38 6.49
N GLU A 316 -0.28 -0.59 7.34
CA GLU A 316 -0.41 0.86 7.18
C GLU A 316 -0.08 1.59 8.48
N MET A 317 0.70 2.67 8.38
CA MET A 317 1.04 3.52 9.53
C MET A 317 1.25 4.98 9.13
N PRO A 318 1.13 5.96 10.06
CA PRO A 318 1.57 7.33 9.83
C PRO A 318 3.05 7.39 9.43
N HIS A 319 3.39 8.30 8.52
CA HIS A 319 4.79 8.52 8.12
C HIS A 319 5.68 8.97 9.29
N THR A 320 5.12 9.65 10.28
CA THR A 320 5.85 10.02 11.52
C THR A 320 6.29 8.79 12.31
N LEU A 321 5.39 7.82 12.51
CA LEU A 321 5.73 6.57 13.19
C LEU A 321 6.73 5.73 12.39
N ALA A 322 6.63 5.73 11.06
CA ALA A 322 7.63 5.07 10.20
C ALA A 322 9.03 5.71 10.34
N ARG A 323 9.11 7.04 10.46
CA ARG A 323 10.37 7.75 10.75
C ARG A 323 10.90 7.38 12.14
N ASP A 324 10.05 7.33 13.16
CA ASP A 324 10.44 6.95 14.52
C ASP A 324 10.90 5.50 14.62
N TRP A 325 10.26 4.61 13.85
CA TRP A 325 10.69 3.21 13.71
C TRP A 325 12.14 3.14 13.22
N LEU A 326 12.44 3.83 12.12
CA LEU A 326 13.76 3.79 11.49
C LEU A 326 14.82 4.63 12.22
N ALA A 327 14.42 5.59 13.07
CA ALA A 327 15.34 6.46 13.80
C ALA A 327 16.19 5.72 14.85
N ASN A 328 15.71 4.60 15.38
CA ASN A 328 16.30 3.93 16.54
C ASN A 328 17.25 2.76 16.20
N GLY A 329 17.39 2.36 14.93
CA GLY A 329 18.08 1.13 14.53
C GLY A 329 19.62 1.16 14.49
N ASN A 330 20.28 1.91 15.37
CA ASN A 330 21.75 1.98 15.37
C ASN A 330 22.37 1.74 16.75
N ARG A 331 21.75 0.88 17.57
CA ARG A 331 22.17 0.60 18.95
C ARG A 331 22.51 -0.87 19.15
N SER A 332 23.72 -1.23 18.76
CA SER A 332 24.48 -2.41 19.24
C SER A 332 24.07 -3.82 18.79
N TRP A 333 22.84 -4.10 18.32
CA TRP A 333 22.40 -5.49 18.05
C TRP A 333 22.01 -5.81 16.59
N GLY A 334 21.96 -4.82 15.70
CA GLY A 334 21.83 -5.04 14.25
C GLY A 334 20.39 -4.89 13.74
N LEU A 335 19.90 -5.85 12.97
CA LEU A 335 18.59 -5.78 12.31
C LEU A 335 17.43 -5.83 13.33
N GLU A 336 17.63 -6.57 14.41
CA GLU A 336 16.68 -6.77 15.49
C GLU A 336 16.32 -5.46 16.20
N ASP A 337 17.23 -4.47 16.24
CA ASP A 337 16.95 -3.16 16.85
C ASP A 337 15.89 -2.36 16.08
N TYR A 338 15.94 -2.42 14.75
CA TYR A 338 14.92 -1.81 13.90
C TYR A 338 13.57 -2.45 14.18
N PHE A 339 13.50 -3.78 14.14
CA PHE A 339 12.23 -4.48 14.36
C PHE A 339 11.75 -4.44 15.81
N LEU A 340 12.62 -4.24 16.80
CA LEU A 340 12.23 -4.04 18.19
C LEU A 340 11.41 -2.75 18.37
N THR A 341 11.79 -1.69 17.66
CA THR A 341 11.04 -0.43 17.70
C THR A 341 9.67 -0.59 17.04
N LEU A 342 9.61 -1.23 15.87
CA LEU A 342 8.34 -1.57 15.22
C LEU A 342 7.47 -2.45 16.11
N HIS A 343 8.04 -3.47 16.74
CA HIS A 343 7.34 -4.36 17.66
C HIS A 343 6.70 -3.59 18.82
N ARG A 344 7.42 -2.63 19.42
CA ARG A 344 6.85 -1.75 20.47
C ARG A 344 5.73 -0.86 19.96
N GLN A 345 5.85 -0.33 18.74
CA GLN A 345 4.78 0.47 18.13
C GLN A 345 3.53 -0.38 17.85
N ILE A 346 3.72 -1.61 17.38
CA ILE A 346 2.63 -2.59 17.21
C ILE A 346 1.99 -2.91 18.56
N GLN A 347 2.77 -3.14 19.61
CA GLN A 347 2.22 -3.34 20.96
C GLN A 347 1.48 -2.10 21.48
N GLY A 348 1.98 -0.89 21.18
CA GLY A 348 1.39 0.37 21.68
C GLY A 348 0.15 0.85 20.93
N GLY A 349 0.06 0.61 19.62
CA GLY A 349 -1.01 1.15 18.77
C GLY A 349 -1.35 0.29 17.55
N GLY A 350 -0.87 -0.95 17.51
CA GLY A 350 -1.20 -1.93 16.48
C GLY A 350 -2.63 -2.45 16.62
N LEU A 351 -3.30 -2.60 15.47
CA LEU A 351 -4.65 -3.11 15.31
C LEU A 351 -4.64 -4.06 14.11
N TRP A 352 -4.98 -5.33 14.30
CA TRP A 352 -5.08 -6.31 13.21
C TRP A 352 -6.55 -6.65 12.92
N MET A 353 -7.01 -6.38 11.71
CA MET A 353 -8.38 -6.67 11.27
C MET A 353 -8.38 -6.97 9.77
N ASP A 354 -9.23 -7.90 9.36
CA ASP A 354 -9.50 -8.20 7.95
C ASP A 354 -8.26 -8.46 7.06
N GLY A 355 -7.12 -8.91 7.63
CA GLY A 355 -5.88 -9.17 6.87
C GLY A 355 -4.87 -8.02 6.83
N LYS A 356 -5.12 -6.93 7.56
CA LYS A 356 -4.26 -5.75 7.62
C LYS A 356 -3.92 -5.33 9.05
N LEU A 357 -2.68 -4.89 9.25
CA LEU A 357 -2.18 -4.27 10.46
C LEU A 357 -2.17 -2.75 10.30
N TRP A 358 -3.00 -2.06 11.06
CA TRP A 358 -2.89 -0.61 11.23
C TRP A 358 -2.03 -0.33 12.44
N ILE A 359 -1.11 0.62 12.34
CA ILE A 359 -0.35 1.12 13.48
C ILE A 359 -0.70 2.59 13.64
N GLU A 360 -1.40 2.93 14.70
CA GLU A 360 -1.73 4.32 15.06
C GLU A 360 -0.86 4.79 16.24
N PRO A 361 -0.77 6.12 16.48
CA PRO A 361 -0.16 6.63 17.70
C PRO A 361 -0.88 6.04 18.92
N ALA A 362 -0.12 5.64 19.94
CA ALA A 362 -0.71 5.09 21.15
C ALA A 362 -1.72 6.08 21.75
N PHE A 363 -2.89 5.59 22.13
CA PHE A 363 -3.91 6.41 22.77
C PHE A 363 -3.46 6.79 24.18
N GLU A 364 -3.57 8.07 24.53
CA GLU A 364 -3.47 8.48 25.92
C GLU A 364 -4.70 7.98 26.69
N VAL A 365 -4.47 7.21 27.74
CA VAL A 365 -5.53 6.76 28.65
C VAL A 365 -5.96 7.96 29.48
N PRO A 366 -7.24 8.41 29.41
CA PRO A 366 -7.71 9.45 30.32
C PRO A 366 -7.72 8.92 31.76
N ASP A 367 -7.21 9.70 32.71
CA ASP A 367 -7.36 9.40 34.14
C ASP A 367 -8.85 9.45 34.53
N SER A 368 -9.50 8.29 34.66
CA SER A 368 -10.93 8.18 35.04
C SER A 368 -11.24 6.82 35.70
N PRO A 369 -12.30 6.70 36.53
CA PRO A 369 -12.31 5.86 37.73
C PRO A 369 -12.61 4.39 37.47
N ASP A 370 -12.04 3.54 38.33
CA ASP A 370 -12.39 2.15 38.68
C ASP A 370 -13.39 1.47 37.73
N VAL A 371 -12.89 1.07 36.56
CA VAL A 371 -13.60 0.18 35.66
C VAL A 371 -13.21 -1.23 36.05
N GLY A 372 -14.01 -1.84 36.94
CA GLY A 372 -13.69 -3.01 37.74
C GLY A 372 -13.54 -4.34 36.99
N HIS A 373 -14.17 -5.40 37.52
CA HIS A 373 -14.00 -6.78 37.08
C HIS A 373 -14.43 -7.03 35.62
N GLU A 374 -15.38 -6.23 35.09
CA GLU A 374 -15.89 -6.35 33.73
C GLU A 374 -14.81 -6.11 32.66
N LEU A 375 -13.85 -5.23 32.93
CA LEU A 375 -12.75 -4.93 32.02
C LEU A 375 -11.84 -6.14 31.84
N PHE A 376 -11.41 -6.73 32.96
CA PHE A 376 -10.62 -7.96 32.94
C PHE A 376 -11.40 -9.14 32.35
N SER A 377 -12.72 -9.20 32.59
CA SER A 377 -13.58 -10.24 32.01
C SER A 377 -13.66 -10.11 30.49
N LEU A 378 -13.88 -8.90 29.97
CA LEU A 378 -13.92 -8.65 28.53
C LEU A 378 -12.58 -8.97 27.88
N ALA A 379 -11.48 -8.48 28.45
CA ALA A 379 -10.14 -8.78 27.97
C ALA A 379 -9.84 -10.28 28.01
N TYR A 380 -10.19 -10.96 29.11
CA TYR A 380 -10.04 -12.41 29.25
C TYR A 380 -10.81 -13.17 28.16
N HIS A 381 -12.07 -12.82 27.91
CA HIS A 381 -12.87 -13.50 26.89
C HIS A 381 -12.29 -13.31 25.49
N LEU A 382 -11.79 -12.12 25.18
CA LEU A 382 -11.14 -11.84 23.90
C LEU A 382 -9.82 -12.60 23.73
N ASN A 383 -8.95 -12.59 24.75
CA ASN A 383 -7.68 -13.33 24.76
C ASN A 383 -7.84 -14.86 24.66
N ASN A 384 -9.06 -15.38 24.91
CA ASN A 384 -9.38 -16.81 24.82
C ASN A 384 -10.33 -17.13 23.65
N ASP A 385 -10.47 -16.24 22.67
CA ASP A 385 -11.33 -16.39 21.47
C ASP A 385 -12.83 -16.68 21.80
N ASN A 386 -13.28 -16.30 23.00
CA ASN A 386 -14.65 -16.48 23.48
C ASN A 386 -15.52 -15.25 23.15
N VAL A 387 -15.69 -15.01 21.86
CA VAL A 387 -16.42 -13.85 21.31
C VAL A 387 -17.87 -13.75 21.82
N THR A 388 -18.54 -14.87 22.09
CA THR A 388 -19.92 -14.88 22.59
C THR A 388 -20.03 -14.26 23.98
N ASP A 389 -19.12 -14.63 24.90
CA ASP A 389 -19.11 -14.09 26.25
C ASP A 389 -18.51 -12.68 26.29
N ALA A 390 -17.53 -12.37 25.42
CA ALA A 390 -17.04 -11.01 25.20
C ALA A 390 -18.17 -10.05 24.80
N ARG A 391 -18.98 -10.43 23.79
CA ARG A 391 -20.15 -9.67 23.34
C ARG A 391 -21.18 -9.48 24.45
N ARG A 392 -21.44 -10.54 25.25
CA ARG A 392 -22.35 -10.46 26.40
C ARG A 392 -21.85 -9.45 27.43
N THR A 393 -20.56 -9.50 27.74
CA THR A 393 -19.91 -8.59 28.71
C THR A 393 -19.97 -7.15 28.23
N LEU A 394 -19.61 -6.90 26.97
CA LEU A 394 -19.65 -5.55 26.39
C LEU A 394 -21.09 -4.98 26.34
N ARG A 395 -22.09 -5.80 26.00
CA ARG A 395 -23.50 -5.38 26.06
C ARG A 395 -23.95 -5.08 27.49
N ALA A 396 -23.64 -5.95 28.44
CA ALA A 396 -24.01 -5.78 29.83
C ALA A 396 -23.42 -4.48 30.41
N PHE A 397 -22.19 -4.14 30.04
CA PHE A 397 -21.56 -2.88 30.42
C PHE A 397 -22.20 -1.67 29.74
N THR A 398 -22.42 -1.71 28.42
CA THR A 398 -22.88 -0.53 27.66
C THR A 398 -24.37 -0.24 27.80
N GLN A 399 -25.22 -1.25 27.98
CA GLN A 399 -26.68 -1.10 27.95
C GLN A 399 -27.26 -0.15 29.03
N PRO A 400 -26.79 -0.15 30.29
CA PRO A 400 -27.26 0.77 31.33
C PRO A 400 -26.98 2.26 31.07
N HIS A 401 -26.04 2.55 30.17
CA HIS A 401 -25.57 3.91 29.89
C HIS A 401 -26.39 4.63 28.81
N PHE A 402 -27.41 3.98 28.27
CA PHE A 402 -28.26 4.56 27.24
C PHE A 402 -29.62 4.96 27.80
N PRO A 403 -30.18 6.07 27.32
CA PRO A 403 -31.55 6.46 27.64
C PRO A 403 -32.55 5.40 27.16
N SER A 404 -33.72 5.37 27.81
CA SER A 404 -34.83 4.47 27.47
C SER A 404 -35.40 4.73 26.07
N ASP A 405 -35.17 5.94 25.53
CA ASP A 405 -35.43 6.29 24.15
C ASP A 405 -34.21 5.88 23.30
N GLU A 406 -34.37 4.81 22.53
CA GLU A 406 -33.30 4.24 21.69
C GLU A 406 -32.82 5.19 20.57
N SER A 407 -33.44 6.36 20.39
CA SER A 407 -33.02 7.38 19.43
C SER A 407 -32.03 8.42 19.98
N LEU A 408 -31.72 8.39 21.28
CA LEU A 408 -30.85 9.36 21.95
C LEU A 408 -29.49 8.77 22.32
N LEU A 409 -28.43 9.53 22.03
CA LEU A 409 -27.06 9.21 22.43
C LEU A 409 -26.90 9.16 23.96
N PRO A 410 -25.90 8.41 24.48
CA PRO A 410 -25.53 8.46 25.89
C PRO A 410 -25.20 9.90 26.32
N SER A 411 -25.42 10.20 27.60
CA SER A 411 -25.00 11.48 28.17
C SER A 411 -23.47 11.66 28.02
N PRO A 412 -22.93 12.89 27.95
CA PRO A 412 -21.48 13.09 27.84
C PRO A 412 -20.65 12.33 28.89
N ARG A 413 -21.18 12.23 30.11
CA ARG A 413 -20.57 11.46 31.21
C ARG A 413 -20.59 9.95 30.96
N ASP A 414 -21.65 9.45 30.36
CA ASP A 414 -21.77 8.04 30.00
C ASP A 414 -20.87 7.69 28.80
N GLN A 415 -20.76 8.60 27.81
CA GLN A 415 -19.80 8.46 26.72
C GLN A 415 -18.36 8.44 27.24
N GLU A 416 -18.01 9.29 28.20
CA GLU A 416 -16.69 9.29 28.85
C GLU A 416 -16.40 7.96 29.56
N ARG A 417 -17.39 7.39 30.27
CA ARG A 417 -17.26 6.09 30.93
C ARG A 417 -17.08 4.94 29.93
N ILE A 418 -17.88 4.92 28.86
CA ILE A 418 -17.76 3.92 27.79
C ILE A 418 -16.40 4.04 27.11
N ALA A 419 -15.96 5.26 26.79
CA ALA A 419 -14.66 5.51 26.18
C ALA A 419 -13.51 5.05 27.08
N SER A 420 -13.57 5.35 28.38
CA SER A 420 -12.57 4.92 29.36
C SER A 420 -12.53 3.39 29.49
N PHE A 421 -13.68 2.72 29.59
CA PHE A 421 -13.76 1.25 29.64
C PHE A 421 -13.13 0.60 28.42
N LEU A 422 -13.49 1.09 27.24
CA LEU A 422 -13.01 0.54 25.98
C LEU A 422 -11.52 0.81 25.77
N SER A 423 -11.04 2.02 26.08
CA SER A 423 -9.63 2.39 25.99
C SER A 423 -8.77 1.57 26.97
N GLN A 424 -9.18 1.41 28.22
CA GLN A 424 -8.45 0.59 29.18
C GLN A 424 -8.46 -0.90 28.79
N THR A 425 -9.59 -1.42 28.28
CA THR A 425 -9.64 -2.80 27.77
C THR A 425 -8.65 -2.99 26.62
N ASP A 426 -8.60 -2.04 25.69
CA ASP A 426 -7.68 -2.06 24.54
C ASP A 426 -6.21 -2.20 24.95
N THR A 427 -5.80 -1.52 26.02
CA THR A 427 -4.41 -1.60 26.54
C THR A 427 -4.02 -2.99 27.05
N LEU A 428 -5.00 -3.84 27.42
CA LEU A 428 -4.76 -5.20 27.89
C LEU A 428 -4.72 -6.25 26.77
N LEU A 429 -5.02 -5.83 25.54
CA LEU A 429 -5.19 -6.72 24.39
C LEU A 429 -3.98 -6.61 23.46
N ASP A 430 -3.64 -7.73 22.84
CA ASP A 430 -2.74 -7.78 21.69
C ASP A 430 -3.46 -7.26 20.43
N PRO A 431 -2.73 -6.94 19.35
CA PRO A 431 -3.31 -6.28 18.17
C PRO A 431 -4.49 -7.01 17.52
N VAL A 432 -4.51 -8.35 17.58
CA VAL A 432 -5.60 -9.16 17.02
C VAL A 432 -6.86 -8.98 17.85
N GLU A 433 -6.74 -9.10 19.16
CA GLU A 433 -7.83 -8.99 20.11
C GLU A 433 -8.37 -7.56 20.19
N ARG A 434 -7.52 -6.55 20.01
CA ARG A 434 -7.97 -5.16 19.80
C ARG A 434 -8.87 -5.06 18.58
N GLY A 435 -8.51 -5.74 17.49
CA GLY A 435 -9.34 -5.84 16.28
C GLY A 435 -10.70 -6.44 16.56
N GLU A 436 -10.73 -7.55 17.29
CA GLU A 436 -11.97 -8.21 17.72
C GLU A 436 -12.82 -7.31 18.63
N LEU A 437 -12.21 -6.58 19.57
CA LEU A 437 -12.91 -5.58 20.39
C LEU A 437 -13.59 -4.52 19.52
N ARG A 438 -12.90 -4.01 18.49
CA ARG A 438 -13.46 -3.04 17.54
C ARG A 438 -14.60 -3.59 16.71
N HIS A 439 -14.49 -4.83 16.24
CA HIS A 439 -15.59 -5.52 15.57
C HIS A 439 -16.82 -5.65 16.47
N LEU A 440 -16.64 -6.09 17.72
CA LEU A 440 -17.74 -6.22 18.68
C LEU A 440 -18.44 -4.90 18.97
N VAL A 441 -17.67 -3.82 19.15
CA VAL A 441 -18.24 -2.46 19.29
C VAL A 441 -19.09 -2.12 18.07
N SER A 442 -18.57 -2.34 16.86
CA SER A 442 -19.31 -2.06 15.62
C SER A 442 -20.58 -2.90 15.46
N GLU A 443 -20.57 -4.18 15.87
CA GLU A 443 -21.76 -5.02 15.84
C GLU A 443 -22.86 -4.45 16.73
N ILE A 444 -22.50 -4.04 17.95
CA ILE A 444 -23.44 -3.46 18.91
C ILE A 444 -23.99 -2.12 18.40
N GLU A 445 -23.14 -1.24 17.83
CA GLU A 445 -23.60 0.00 17.18
C GLU A 445 -24.60 -0.29 16.05
N GLY A 446 -24.29 -1.29 15.21
CA GLY A 446 -25.12 -1.69 14.07
C GLY A 446 -26.49 -2.23 14.47
N GLU A 447 -26.53 -3.06 15.51
CA GLU A 447 -27.78 -3.59 16.07
C GLU A 447 -28.68 -2.51 16.67
N ARG A 448 -28.06 -1.48 17.24
CA ARG A 448 -28.78 -0.36 17.87
C ARG A 448 -29.15 0.74 16.87
N GLY A 449 -28.52 0.76 15.69
CA GLY A 449 -28.69 1.83 14.71
C GLY A 449 -28.08 3.17 15.12
N GLN A 450 -27.26 3.21 16.18
CA GLN A 450 -26.65 4.42 16.73
C GLN A 450 -25.23 4.16 17.26
N PRO A 451 -24.31 5.14 17.21
CA PRO A 451 -22.95 4.98 17.70
C PRO A 451 -22.90 4.91 19.24
N LEU A 452 -21.92 4.17 19.78
CA LEU A 452 -21.66 4.14 21.22
C LEU A 452 -20.96 5.42 21.68
N LEU A 453 -20.13 5.99 20.80
CA LEU A 453 -19.30 7.16 21.05
C LEU A 453 -19.43 8.14 19.88
N GLU A 454 -19.72 9.41 20.16
CA GLU A 454 -19.73 10.46 19.15
C GLU A 454 -18.40 11.23 19.18
N ASN A 455 -17.61 11.14 18.10
CA ASN A 455 -16.38 11.93 17.90
C ASN A 455 -15.40 11.92 19.08
N TYR A 456 -15.32 10.83 19.84
CA TYR A 456 -14.40 10.73 20.97
C TYR A 456 -12.95 10.58 20.49
N PRO A 457 -12.04 11.50 20.87
CA PRO A 457 -10.68 11.52 20.33
C PRO A 457 -9.76 10.42 20.90
N HIS A 458 -10.12 9.83 22.04
CA HIS A 458 -9.26 8.90 22.80
C HIS A 458 -9.55 7.41 22.54
N PHE A 459 -10.61 7.11 21.79
CA PHE A 459 -10.94 5.76 21.38
C PHE A 459 -11.67 5.86 20.05
N ASP A 460 -10.96 5.63 18.95
CA ASP A 460 -11.62 5.45 17.68
C ASP A 460 -11.99 3.98 17.54
N PRO A 461 -13.29 3.61 17.59
CA PRO A 461 -13.68 2.24 17.36
C PRO A 461 -13.37 1.77 15.92
N ARG A 462 -13.08 2.72 15.02
CA ARG A 462 -13.13 2.54 13.59
C ARG A 462 -12.01 3.36 12.94
N PRO A 463 -10.89 2.77 12.45
CA PRO A 463 -10.12 3.43 11.40
C PRO A 463 -11.14 3.95 10.38
N ARG A 464 -11.09 5.25 10.05
CA ARG A 464 -12.18 6.04 9.43
C ARG A 464 -12.99 5.31 8.33
N ARG A 465 -12.35 4.40 7.59
CA ARG A 465 -12.97 3.49 6.62
C ARG A 465 -13.96 2.45 7.17
N LEU A 466 -13.83 1.90 8.38
CA LEU A 466 -14.86 1.00 8.95
C LEU A 466 -16.18 1.74 9.19
N ARG A 467 -16.13 3.08 9.33
CA ARG A 467 -17.34 3.93 9.38
C ARG A 467 -18.01 4.05 8.00
N GLU A 468 -17.23 3.99 6.94
CA GLU A 468 -17.65 4.11 5.54
C GLU A 468 -18.02 2.75 4.91
N LEU A 469 -17.40 1.66 5.39
CA LEU A 469 -17.62 0.26 5.02
C LEU A 469 -18.75 -0.40 5.84
N ARG A 470 -19.79 0.36 6.22
CA ARG A 470 -20.94 -0.18 6.98
C ARG A 470 -21.42 -1.50 6.36
N GLN A 471 -21.37 -2.56 7.19
CA GLN A 471 -21.78 -3.94 6.97
C GLN A 471 -20.78 -4.86 6.26
N VAL A 472 -19.68 -5.27 6.90
CA VAL A 472 -19.07 -6.58 6.57
C VAL A 472 -18.27 -7.21 7.73
N SER A 473 -18.94 -7.73 8.75
CA SER A 473 -18.30 -8.60 9.76
C SER A 473 -18.97 -9.97 9.80
N HIS A 474 -18.52 -10.89 8.95
CA HIS A 474 -18.76 -12.34 9.12
C HIS A 474 -17.59 -13.16 8.56
N LEU A 475 -16.38 -12.99 9.11
CA LEU A 475 -15.24 -13.86 8.77
C LEU A 475 -15.18 -15.18 9.55
N ARG A 476 -16.17 -15.49 10.40
CA ARG A 476 -16.29 -16.83 11.02
C ARG A 476 -16.92 -17.91 10.11
N ILE A 477 -17.42 -17.58 8.91
CA ILE A 477 -18.11 -18.54 8.03
C ILE A 477 -17.20 -19.12 6.92
N ALA A 478 -16.05 -18.52 6.62
CA ALA A 478 -15.20 -18.91 5.50
C ALA A 478 -14.37 -20.20 5.69
N ARG A 479 -14.60 -20.98 6.76
CA ARG A 479 -13.96 -22.31 6.89
C ARG A 479 -14.68 -23.43 6.10
N ARG A 480 -15.80 -23.18 5.40
CA ARG A 480 -16.60 -24.27 4.78
C ARG A 480 -17.34 -24.02 3.46
N LEU A 481 -17.21 -22.87 2.80
CA LEU A 481 -17.89 -22.61 1.52
C LEU A 481 -16.93 -22.15 0.44
N ASP A 482 -17.27 -22.45 -0.82
CA ASP A 482 -16.44 -22.27 -2.01
C ASP A 482 -15.74 -20.91 -2.02
N TYR A 483 -14.42 -20.98 -1.89
CA TYR A 483 -13.52 -19.88 -1.51
C TYR A 483 -13.56 -18.72 -2.52
N ASP A 484 -13.72 -19.04 -3.81
CA ASP A 484 -13.79 -18.05 -4.88
C ASP A 484 -15.15 -17.31 -4.97
N GLU A 485 -16.24 -17.95 -4.54
CA GLU A 485 -17.60 -17.42 -4.71
C GLU A 485 -17.96 -16.41 -3.61
N THR A 486 -17.57 -16.70 -2.35
CA THR A 486 -17.82 -15.83 -1.20
C THR A 486 -17.07 -14.49 -1.32
N LEU A 487 -15.84 -14.53 -1.86
CA LEU A 487 -15.01 -13.34 -2.11
C LEU A 487 -15.48 -12.55 -3.33
N HIS A 488 -15.92 -13.24 -4.38
CA HIS A 488 -16.52 -12.58 -5.53
C HIS A 488 -17.77 -11.80 -5.11
N GLN A 489 -18.63 -12.40 -4.30
CA GLN A 489 -19.83 -11.75 -3.78
C GLN A 489 -19.48 -10.53 -2.92
N ARG A 490 -18.44 -10.60 -2.08
CA ARG A 490 -18.01 -9.49 -1.21
C ARG A 490 -17.35 -8.34 -1.99
N SER A 491 -16.49 -8.64 -2.96
CA SER A 491 -15.92 -7.63 -3.87
C SER A 491 -17.02 -6.97 -4.72
N GLU A 492 -18.00 -7.74 -5.23
CA GLU A 492 -19.17 -7.19 -5.94
C GLU A 492 -20.10 -6.39 -5.02
N GLU A 493 -20.27 -6.78 -3.76
CA GLU A 493 -21.03 -6.02 -2.77
C GLU A 493 -20.39 -4.65 -2.51
N LEU A 494 -19.07 -4.62 -2.27
CA LEU A 494 -18.29 -3.38 -2.13
C LEU A 494 -18.37 -2.52 -3.40
N ARG A 495 -18.27 -3.11 -4.60
CA ARG A 495 -18.45 -2.43 -5.88
C ARG A 495 -19.86 -1.87 -6.08
N SER A 496 -20.89 -2.63 -5.68
CA SER A 496 -22.30 -2.21 -5.81
C SER A 496 -22.62 -1.02 -4.92
N ARG A 497 -21.97 -0.93 -3.75
CA ARG A 497 -22.08 0.21 -2.82
C ARG A 497 -21.26 1.40 -3.30
N ARG A 498 -20.08 1.18 -3.90
CA ARG A 498 -19.26 2.21 -4.57
C ARG A 498 -20.04 2.96 -5.64
N ARG A 499 -20.81 2.25 -6.47
CA ARG A 499 -21.69 2.86 -7.49
C ARG A 499 -22.87 3.67 -6.94
N ARG A 500 -23.19 3.53 -5.64
CA ARG A 500 -24.29 4.26 -4.98
C ARG A 500 -23.82 5.45 -4.15
N ALA A 501 -22.53 5.50 -3.81
CA ALA A 501 -21.93 6.55 -2.98
C ALA A 501 -21.28 7.68 -3.82
N LEU A 502 -20.97 7.39 -5.07
CA LEU A 502 -20.66 8.35 -6.14
C LEU A 502 -21.96 8.72 -6.86
#